data_AF-A0A8I0KGC4-F1
#
_entry.id   AF-A0A8I0KGC4-F1
#
_cell.length_a   1.000
_cell.length_b   1.000
_cell.length_c   1.000
_cell.angle_alpha   90.00
_cell.angle_beta   90.00
_cell.angle_gamma   90.00
#
_symmetry.space_group_name_H-M   'P 1'
#
loop_
_entity.id
_entity.type
_entity.pdbx_description
1 polymer ?
#
loop_
_entity_poly.entity_id
_entity_poly.type
_entity_poly.pdbx_seq_one_letter_code
_entity_poly.pdbx_strand_id
1 'polypeptide(L)'
;MNSLRSPWLAAFGLAVVVHLALVLAEAQPWESITKCLLAPLLIGWVIEQQGPRILVLALVLCLGGDLFLEIDGLFLAGMASFAAAHVCFVTFFVRRGALDVLRRRAWIPLALAVAAVALLAWVWSGLDAELRVPVLVYALLLSSTAATALAVDLRAGIGSLLFLFSDGLIAARIADRVPEESAFGNFVVMLTYALALFFLTTAIVQKEARSRAATTGLDATRPTDCWPKLPTETA
;
A
#
# COMPACT_ATOMS: atom_id res chain seq x y z
N MET A 1 -13.41 20.05 10.39
CA MET A 1 -14.16 18.77 10.34
C MET A 1 -13.14 17.64 10.53
N ASN A 2 -13.36 16.70 11.46
CA ASN A 2 -12.44 15.57 11.62
C ASN A 2 -12.50 14.71 10.35
N SER A 3 -11.49 14.77 9.49
CA SER A 3 -11.41 14.03 8.21
C SER A 3 -11.53 12.50 8.36
N LEU A 4 -11.38 12.00 9.59
CA LEU A 4 -11.58 10.61 9.98
C LEU A 4 -13.05 10.20 10.16
N ARG A 5 -13.98 11.17 10.23
CA ARG A 5 -15.44 10.93 10.23
C ARG A 5 -15.99 11.08 8.82
N SER A 6 -15.50 10.27 7.89
CA SER A 6 -16.00 10.20 6.52
C SER A 6 -16.81 8.91 6.33
N PRO A 7 -17.96 8.95 5.62
CA PRO A 7 -18.72 7.75 5.29
C PRO A 7 -17.88 6.73 4.52
N TRP A 8 -16.89 7.17 3.74
CA TRP A 8 -15.98 6.29 3.01
C TRP A 8 -15.08 5.44 3.93
N LEU A 9 -14.56 6.03 5.01
CA LEU A 9 -13.74 5.29 5.98
C LEU A 9 -14.58 4.34 6.84
N ALA A 10 -15.83 4.72 7.13
CA ALA A 10 -16.78 3.84 7.80
C ALA A 10 -17.14 2.64 6.90
N ALA A 11 -17.43 2.90 5.61
CA ALA A 11 -17.68 1.86 4.62
C ALA A 11 -16.46 0.96 4.42
N PHE A 12 -15.24 1.52 4.38
CA PHE A 12 -14.01 0.75 4.33
C PHE A 12 -13.86 -0.16 5.56
N GLY A 13 -14.05 0.37 6.77
CA GLY A 13 -13.98 -0.43 8.00
C GLY A 13 -15.00 -1.57 8.01
N LEU A 14 -16.24 -1.30 7.57
CA LEU A 14 -17.27 -2.34 7.43
C LEU A 14 -16.87 -3.38 6.38
N ALA A 15 -16.38 -2.95 5.22
CA ALA A 15 -15.93 -3.83 4.14
C ALA A 15 -14.77 -4.73 4.60
N VAL A 16 -13.83 -4.21 5.39
CA VAL A 16 -12.75 -5.01 5.99
C VAL A 16 -13.31 -6.07 6.93
N VAL A 17 -14.23 -5.72 7.82
CA VAL A 17 -14.83 -6.69 8.76
C VAL A 17 -15.58 -7.79 8.00
N VAL A 18 -16.40 -7.41 7.01
CA VAL A 18 -17.13 -8.36 6.18
C VAL A 18 -16.15 -9.24 5.40
N HIS A 19 -15.14 -8.65 4.76
CA HIS A 19 -14.14 -9.38 4.00
C HIS A 19 -13.40 -10.40 4.87
N LEU A 20 -12.90 -9.99 6.05
CA LEU A 20 -12.20 -10.90 6.96
C LEU A 20 -13.09 -12.05 7.47
N ALA A 21 -14.39 -11.80 7.68
CA ALA A 21 -15.35 -12.85 8.02
C ALA A 21 -15.56 -13.83 6.85
N LEU A 22 -15.61 -13.33 5.61
CA LEU A 22 -15.72 -14.16 4.40
C LEU A 22 -14.47 -14.99 4.15
N VAL A 23 -13.28 -14.45 4.41
CA VAL A 23 -11.99 -15.18 4.35
C VAL A 23 -12.00 -16.36 5.33
N LEU A 24 -12.44 -16.14 6.58
CA LEU A 24 -12.53 -17.22 7.57
C LEU A 24 -13.61 -18.26 7.24
N ALA A 25 -14.64 -17.86 6.50
CA ALA A 25 -15.70 -18.73 6.04
C ALA A 25 -15.39 -19.38 4.68
N GLU A 26 -14.24 -19.07 4.07
CA GLU A 26 -13.82 -19.54 2.74
C GLU A 26 -14.93 -19.33 1.67
N ALA A 27 -15.62 -18.20 1.77
CA ALA A 27 -16.88 -17.94 1.07
C ALA A 27 -16.65 -17.34 -0.34
N GLN A 28 -16.21 -18.18 -1.27
CA GLN A 28 -16.05 -17.81 -2.69
C GLN A 28 -17.42 -17.68 -3.39
N PRO A 29 -17.64 -16.70 -4.30
CA PRO A 29 -16.71 -15.68 -4.79
C PRO A 29 -16.74 -14.36 -3.99
N TRP A 30 -17.46 -14.31 -2.87
CA TRP A 30 -17.70 -13.08 -2.11
C TRP A 30 -16.44 -12.52 -1.48
N GLU A 31 -15.51 -13.39 -1.07
CA GLU A 31 -14.17 -13.01 -0.61
C GLU A 31 -13.43 -12.16 -1.67
N SER A 32 -13.34 -12.64 -2.91
CA SER A 32 -12.66 -11.95 -4.01
C SER A 32 -13.31 -10.60 -4.35
N ILE A 33 -14.64 -10.56 -4.37
CA ILE A 33 -15.40 -9.32 -4.62
C ILE A 33 -15.12 -8.28 -3.53
N THR A 34 -15.16 -8.70 -2.26
CA THR A 34 -14.97 -7.79 -1.13
C THR A 34 -13.53 -7.31 -0.99
N LYS A 35 -12.54 -8.15 -1.36
CA LYS A 35 -11.13 -7.76 -1.49
C LYS A 35 -10.96 -6.62 -2.50
N CYS A 36 -11.50 -6.78 -3.70
CA CYS A 36 -11.44 -5.76 -4.76
C CYS A 36 -12.19 -4.47 -4.40
N LEU A 37 -13.08 -4.49 -3.41
CA LEU A 37 -13.82 -3.30 -2.95
C LEU A 37 -12.99 -2.39 -2.03
N LEU A 38 -11.95 -2.91 -1.38
CA LEU A 38 -11.17 -2.18 -0.37
C LEU A 38 -10.49 -0.92 -0.94
N ALA A 39 -9.75 -1.07 -2.05
CA ALA A 39 -9.06 0.04 -2.69
C ALA A 39 -10.01 1.13 -3.26
N PRO A 40 -11.11 0.80 -3.98
CA PRO A 40 -12.12 1.76 -4.41
C PRO A 40 -12.69 2.65 -3.30
N LEU A 41 -12.96 2.08 -2.12
CA LEU A 41 -13.48 2.87 -0.98
C LEU A 41 -12.46 3.90 -0.49
N LEU A 42 -11.18 3.52 -0.45
CA LEU A 42 -10.10 4.46 -0.13
C LEU A 42 -9.88 5.49 -1.24
N ILE A 43 -10.02 5.12 -2.51
CA ILE A 43 -9.97 6.06 -3.64
C ILE A 43 -11.05 7.14 -3.49
N GLY A 44 -12.29 6.74 -3.21
CA GLY A 44 -13.41 7.65 -2.96
C GLY A 44 -13.09 8.65 -1.85
N TRP A 45 -12.53 8.16 -0.74
CA TRP A 45 -12.08 9.02 0.36
C TRP A 45 -10.93 9.97 -0.05
N VAL A 46 -9.92 9.47 -0.77
CA VAL A 46 -8.79 10.30 -1.23
C VAL A 46 -9.27 11.43 -2.14
N ILE A 47 -10.21 11.14 -3.05
CA ILE A 47 -10.81 12.15 -3.92
C ILE A 47 -11.60 13.17 -3.10
N GLU A 48 -12.44 12.73 -2.15
CA GLU A 48 -13.19 13.61 -1.23
C GLU A 48 -12.27 14.56 -0.46
N GLN A 49 -11.13 14.06 0.03
CA GLN A 49 -10.14 14.86 0.77
C GLN A 49 -9.22 15.69 -0.15
N GLN A 50 -9.46 15.68 -1.47
CA GLN A 50 -8.60 16.30 -2.48
C GLN A 50 -7.13 15.86 -2.34
N GLY A 51 -6.89 14.59 -2.02
CA GLY A 51 -5.55 14.02 -1.85
C GLY A 51 -4.72 14.01 -3.14
N PRO A 52 -3.45 13.59 -3.05
CA PRO A 52 -2.55 13.62 -4.19
C PRO A 52 -2.97 12.59 -5.25
N ARG A 53 -2.90 12.98 -6.53
CA ARG A 53 -3.29 12.13 -7.67
C ARG A 53 -2.46 10.86 -7.79
N ILE A 54 -1.17 10.93 -7.42
CA ILE A 54 -0.27 9.77 -7.40
C ILE A 54 -0.72 8.70 -6.40
N LEU A 55 -1.40 9.09 -5.31
CA LEU A 55 -2.01 8.13 -4.37
C LEU A 55 -3.23 7.45 -4.99
N VAL A 56 -4.08 8.20 -5.70
CA VAL A 56 -5.21 7.61 -6.43
C VAL A 56 -4.71 6.60 -7.46
N LEU A 57 -3.67 6.95 -8.23
CA LEU A 57 -3.04 6.05 -9.18
C LEU A 57 -2.48 4.79 -8.48
N ALA A 58 -1.78 4.97 -7.35
CA ALA A 58 -1.28 3.83 -6.57
C ALA A 58 -2.41 2.89 -6.13
N LEU A 59 -3.52 3.43 -5.63
CA LEU A 59 -4.67 2.62 -5.21
C LEU A 59 -5.39 1.94 -6.37
N VAL A 60 -5.46 2.57 -7.55
CA VAL A 60 -5.99 1.94 -8.77
C VAL A 60 -5.08 0.78 -9.21
N LEU A 61 -3.76 0.94 -9.07
CA LEU A 61 -2.80 -0.14 -9.35
C LEU A 61 -2.88 -1.26 -8.29
N CYS A 62 -3.14 -0.95 -7.02
CA CYS A 62 -3.46 -1.95 -6.00
C CYS A 62 -4.74 -2.72 -6.37
N LEU A 63 -5.80 -2.03 -6.81
CA LEU A 63 -7.03 -2.67 -7.30
C LEU A 63 -6.75 -3.58 -8.49
N GLY A 64 -5.94 -3.14 -9.46
CA GLY A 64 -5.51 -3.98 -10.57
C GLY A 64 -4.73 -5.21 -10.10
N GLY A 65 -3.88 -5.05 -9.09
CA GLY A 65 -3.17 -6.14 -8.43
C GLY A 65 -4.12 -7.14 -7.79
N ASP A 66 -5.07 -6.66 -6.99
CA ASP A 66 -6.11 -7.48 -6.37
C ASP A 66 -6.90 -8.26 -7.43
N LEU A 67 -7.30 -7.63 -8.54
CA LEU A 67 -8.07 -8.27 -9.59
C LEU A 67 -7.27 -9.35 -10.35
N PHE A 68 -6.03 -9.05 -10.73
CA PHE A 68 -5.20 -10.00 -11.49
C PHE A 68 -4.75 -11.20 -10.67
N LEU A 69 -4.59 -11.04 -9.34
CA LEU A 69 -4.28 -12.18 -8.46
C LEU A 69 -5.43 -13.19 -8.35
N GLU A 70 -6.68 -12.78 -8.59
CA GLU A 70 -7.85 -13.67 -8.55
C GLU A 70 -8.07 -14.45 -9.86
N ILE A 71 -7.28 -14.16 -10.90
CA ILE A 71 -7.43 -14.79 -12.21
C ILE A 71 -6.28 -15.77 -12.43
N ASP A 72 -6.63 -17.03 -12.67
CA ASP A 72 -5.67 -18.09 -12.95
C ASP A 72 -4.69 -17.70 -14.07
N GLY A 73 -3.40 -17.86 -13.81
CA GLY A 73 -2.33 -17.52 -14.76
C GLY A 73 -1.94 -16.04 -14.83
N LEU A 74 -2.62 -15.14 -14.10
CA LEU A 74 -2.29 -13.71 -14.07
C LEU A 74 -1.52 -13.26 -12.82
N PHE A 75 -0.99 -14.19 -12.02
CA PHE A 75 -0.21 -13.90 -10.81
C PHE A 75 0.91 -12.86 -11.05
N LEU A 76 1.71 -13.04 -12.11
CA LEU A 76 2.81 -12.12 -12.43
C LEU A 76 2.30 -10.73 -12.84
N ALA A 77 1.14 -10.65 -13.52
CA ALA A 77 0.51 -9.39 -13.87
C ALA A 77 -0.02 -8.66 -12.61
N GLY A 78 -0.59 -9.41 -11.65
CA GLY A 78 -0.97 -8.87 -10.34
C GLY A 78 0.21 -8.32 -9.56
N MET A 79 1.29 -9.10 -9.46
CA MET A 79 2.55 -8.66 -8.85
C MET A 79 3.12 -7.41 -9.54
N ALA A 80 3.10 -7.36 -10.87
CA ALA A 80 3.56 -6.19 -11.62
C ALA A 80 2.69 -4.94 -11.36
N SER A 81 1.37 -5.11 -11.22
CA SER A 81 0.45 -4.02 -10.88
C SER A 81 0.72 -3.46 -9.48
N PHE A 82 0.90 -4.34 -8.47
CA PHE A 82 1.33 -3.90 -7.14
C PHE A 82 2.71 -3.25 -7.16
N ALA A 83 3.65 -3.79 -7.94
CA ALA A 83 4.97 -3.16 -8.10
C ALA A 83 4.82 -1.72 -8.64
N ALA A 84 4.00 -1.50 -9.66
CA ALA A 84 3.73 -0.16 -10.16
C ALA A 84 3.09 0.76 -9.09
N ALA A 85 2.23 0.23 -8.21
CA ALA A 85 1.70 0.98 -7.06
C ALA A 85 2.82 1.41 -6.10
N HIS A 86 3.77 0.51 -5.81
CA HIS A 86 4.92 0.84 -4.97
C HIS A 86 5.88 1.85 -5.60
N VAL A 87 6.06 1.85 -6.92
CA VAL A 87 6.78 2.92 -7.63
C VAL A 87 6.09 4.27 -7.37
N CYS A 88 4.75 4.31 -7.38
CA CYS A 88 4.00 5.54 -7.06
C CYS A 88 4.23 5.99 -5.60
N PHE A 89 4.22 5.07 -4.64
CA PHE A 89 4.50 5.38 -3.23
C PHE A 89 5.92 5.88 -3.01
N VAL A 90 6.93 5.18 -3.54
CA VAL A 90 8.34 5.60 -3.45
C VAL A 90 8.51 6.98 -4.06
N THR A 91 7.95 7.22 -5.26
CA THR A 91 8.00 8.52 -5.93
C THR A 91 7.40 9.61 -5.06
N PHE A 92 6.25 9.36 -4.42
CA PHE A 92 5.61 10.31 -3.51
C PHE A 92 6.53 10.68 -2.34
N PHE A 93 7.10 9.70 -1.63
CA PHE A 93 7.94 9.97 -0.46
C PHE A 93 9.29 10.59 -0.84
N VAL A 94 9.89 10.19 -1.96
CA VAL A 94 11.13 10.78 -2.48
C VAL A 94 10.93 12.27 -2.82
N ARG A 95 9.81 12.62 -3.47
CA ARG A 95 9.41 14.03 -3.73
C ARG A 95 9.16 14.84 -2.46
N ARG A 96 9.09 14.20 -1.29
CA ARG A 96 8.94 14.83 0.03
C ARG A 96 10.20 14.73 0.88
N GLY A 97 11.36 14.49 0.25
CA GLY A 97 12.68 14.57 0.88
C GLY A 97 13.14 13.30 1.58
N ALA A 98 12.53 12.13 1.30
CA ALA A 98 12.91 10.86 1.92
C ALA A 98 14.41 10.55 1.81
N LEU A 99 15.02 10.81 0.64
CA LEU A 99 16.43 10.47 0.37
C LEU A 99 17.41 11.20 1.30
N ASP A 100 17.15 12.47 1.61
CA ASP A 100 18.02 13.24 2.51
C ASP A 100 17.94 12.77 3.96
N VAL A 101 16.77 12.29 4.38
CA VAL A 101 16.59 11.68 5.70
C VAL A 101 17.24 10.30 5.74
N LEU A 102 17.07 9.49 4.70
CA LEU A 102 17.68 8.15 4.60
C LEU A 102 19.21 8.22 4.57
N ARG A 103 19.81 9.23 3.92
CA ARG A 103 21.27 9.44 3.95
C ARG A 103 21.77 9.68 5.37
N ARG A 104 21.01 10.40 6.19
CA ARG A 104 21.34 10.65 7.62
C ARG A 104 21.00 9.47 8.53
N ARG A 105 20.03 8.64 8.14
CA ARG A 105 19.53 7.48 8.90
C ARG A 105 19.73 6.19 8.10
N ALA A 106 20.96 5.95 7.65
CA ALA A 106 21.31 4.81 6.81
C ALA A 106 21.02 3.44 7.46
N TRP A 107 20.84 3.40 8.78
CA TRP A 107 20.43 2.19 9.50
C TRP A 107 19.03 1.69 9.11
N ILE A 108 18.10 2.57 8.71
CA ILE A 108 16.74 2.19 8.30
C ILE A 108 16.77 1.32 7.03
N PRO A 109 17.31 1.79 5.88
CA PRO A 109 17.36 0.98 4.67
C PRO A 109 18.27 -0.25 4.84
N LEU A 110 19.32 -0.16 5.68
CA LEU A 110 20.16 -1.33 5.98
C LEU A 110 19.38 -2.41 6.73
N ALA A 111 18.63 -2.05 7.77
CA ALA A 111 17.82 -3.01 8.53
C ALA A 111 16.76 -3.69 7.64
N LEU A 112 16.12 -2.92 6.77
CA LEU A 112 15.14 -3.45 5.81
C LEU A 112 15.78 -4.33 4.75
N ALA A 113 16.96 -3.96 4.24
CA ALA A 113 17.71 -4.79 3.30
C ALA A 113 18.12 -6.13 3.94
N VAL A 114 18.61 -6.12 5.18
CA VAL A 114 18.94 -7.34 5.92
C VAL A 114 17.71 -8.22 6.11
N ALA A 115 16.57 -7.63 6.51
CA ALA A 115 15.32 -8.37 6.66
C ALA A 115 14.83 -8.97 5.33
N ALA A 116 14.91 -8.21 4.24
CA ALA A 116 14.54 -8.67 2.90
C ALA A 116 15.46 -9.80 2.42
N VAL A 117 16.77 -9.68 2.61
CA VAL A 117 17.73 -10.74 2.27
C VAL A 117 17.49 -11.99 3.09
N ALA A 118 17.22 -11.86 4.40
CA ALA A 118 16.91 -13.00 5.25
C ALA A 118 15.62 -13.71 4.81
N LEU A 119 14.57 -12.95 4.50
CA LEU A 119 13.32 -13.50 3.96
C LEU A 119 13.55 -14.19 2.62
N LEU A 120 14.23 -13.54 1.68
CA LEU A 120 14.53 -14.09 0.35
C LEU A 120 15.37 -15.36 0.46
N ALA A 121 16.42 -15.36 1.27
CA ALA A 121 17.26 -16.53 1.52
C ALA A 121 16.46 -17.67 2.15
N TRP A 122 15.53 -17.35 3.05
CA TRP A 122 14.60 -18.33 3.58
C TRP A 122 13.77 -18.89 2.44
N VAL A 123 12.96 -18.12 1.72
CA VAL A 123 12.00 -18.65 0.71
C VAL A 123 12.65 -19.18 -0.58
N TRP A 124 13.91 -18.85 -0.87
CA TRP A 124 14.55 -19.03 -2.19
C TRP A 124 14.39 -20.42 -2.82
N SER A 125 14.62 -21.49 -2.04
CA SER A 125 14.59 -22.85 -2.56
C SER A 125 13.19 -23.40 -2.79
N GLY A 126 12.16 -22.77 -2.20
CA GLY A 126 10.77 -23.14 -2.43
C GLY A 126 10.14 -22.39 -3.60
N LEU A 127 10.76 -21.30 -4.07
CA LEU A 127 10.27 -20.55 -5.23
C LEU A 127 10.68 -21.22 -6.54
N ASP A 128 9.72 -21.32 -7.44
CA ASP A 128 9.94 -21.64 -8.85
C ASP A 128 10.99 -20.72 -9.47
N ALA A 129 11.79 -21.26 -10.38
CA ALA A 129 12.90 -20.55 -10.99
C ALA A 129 12.45 -19.23 -11.68
N GLU A 130 11.27 -19.24 -12.28
CA GLU A 130 10.67 -18.09 -12.98
C GLU A 130 10.22 -16.99 -12.02
N LEU A 131 9.84 -17.33 -10.78
CA LEU A 131 9.35 -16.39 -9.77
C LEU A 131 10.47 -15.75 -8.93
N ARG A 132 11.65 -16.36 -8.86
CA ARG A 132 12.77 -15.85 -8.03
C ARG A 132 13.16 -14.41 -8.35
N VAL A 133 13.29 -14.09 -9.64
CA VAL A 133 13.67 -12.74 -10.08
C VAL A 133 12.53 -11.73 -9.83
N PRO A 134 11.27 -12.00 -10.24
CA PRO A 134 10.13 -11.14 -9.87
C PRO A 134 10.02 -10.88 -8.36
N VAL A 135 10.08 -11.92 -7.53
CA VAL A 135 9.97 -11.80 -6.07
C VAL A 135 11.11 -10.98 -5.49
N LEU A 136 12.34 -11.16 -5.98
CA LEU A 136 13.49 -10.34 -5.54
C LEU A 136 13.28 -8.86 -5.88
N VAL A 137 12.91 -8.55 -7.12
CA VAL A 137 12.66 -7.16 -7.57
C VAL A 137 11.54 -6.55 -6.74
N TYR A 138 10.48 -7.31 -6.51
CA TYR A 138 9.32 -6.87 -5.75
C TYR A 138 9.66 -6.63 -4.26
N ALA A 139 10.43 -7.53 -3.63
CA ALA A 139 10.89 -7.37 -2.25
C ALA A 139 11.77 -6.13 -2.06
N LEU A 140 12.65 -5.81 -3.03
CA LEU A 140 13.44 -4.57 -3.02
C LEU A 140 12.54 -3.33 -3.08
N LEU A 141 11.47 -3.39 -3.86
CA LEU A 141 10.57 -2.27 -4.04
C LEU A 141 9.66 -2.04 -2.83
N LEU A 142 9.15 -3.11 -2.21
CA LEU A 142 8.46 -3.09 -0.92
C LEU A 142 9.38 -2.48 0.17
N SER A 143 10.62 -2.94 0.24
CA SER A 143 11.63 -2.44 1.19
C SER A 143 11.95 -0.96 0.96
N SER A 144 12.03 -0.54 -0.30
CA SER A 144 12.22 0.87 -0.66
C SER A 144 11.02 1.73 -0.26
N THR A 145 9.80 1.22 -0.42
CA THR A 145 8.58 1.88 0.05
C THR A 145 8.62 2.04 1.56
N ALA A 146 8.95 0.97 2.30
CA ALA A 146 9.07 1.00 3.75
C ALA A 146 10.12 2.00 4.25
N ALA A 147 11.31 1.99 3.64
CA ALA A 147 12.38 2.91 3.99
C ALA A 147 11.97 4.37 3.74
N THR A 148 11.46 4.66 2.54
CA THR A 148 11.09 6.03 2.16
C THR A 148 9.89 6.56 2.94
N ALA A 149 8.92 5.71 3.26
CA ALA A 149 7.77 6.06 4.10
C ALA A 149 8.21 6.35 5.54
N LEU A 150 9.00 5.46 6.18
CA LEU A 150 9.52 5.66 7.54
C LEU A 150 10.38 6.92 7.68
N ALA A 151 11.09 7.29 6.62
CA ALA A 151 11.90 8.50 6.58
C ALA A 151 11.05 9.78 6.63
N VAL A 152 9.79 9.71 6.17
CA VAL A 152 8.96 10.88 5.93
C VAL A 152 7.79 10.97 6.91
N ASP A 153 7.18 9.86 7.31
CA ASP A 153 6.05 9.82 8.25
C ASP A 153 5.95 8.44 8.91
N LEU A 154 5.89 8.40 10.25
CA LEU A 154 5.86 7.13 11.00
C LEU A 154 4.61 6.29 10.71
N ARG A 155 3.44 6.92 10.55
CA ARG A 155 2.19 6.22 10.26
C ARG A 155 2.23 5.60 8.88
N ALA A 156 2.73 6.33 7.89
CA ALA A 156 3.00 5.78 6.57
C ALA A 156 4.00 4.62 6.63
N GLY A 157 5.07 4.78 7.41
CA GLY A 157 6.08 3.74 7.66
C GLY A 157 5.47 2.45 8.22
N ILE A 158 4.63 2.54 9.25
CA ILE A 158 3.89 1.38 9.80
C ILE A 158 3.04 0.73 8.72
N GLY A 159 2.29 1.52 7.94
CA GLY A 159 1.49 0.99 6.82
C GLY A 159 2.32 0.24 5.79
N SER A 160 3.46 0.79 5.37
CA SER A 160 4.36 0.13 4.43
C SER A 160 5.06 -1.11 4.98
N LEU A 161 5.34 -1.16 6.29
CA LEU A 161 5.88 -2.36 6.95
C LEU A 161 4.84 -3.48 7.01
N LEU A 162 3.57 -3.13 7.26
CA LEU A 162 2.46 -4.08 7.22
C LEU A 162 2.24 -4.63 5.80
N PHE A 163 2.41 -3.79 4.78
CA PHE A 163 2.37 -4.22 3.38
C PHE A 163 3.50 -5.23 3.09
N LEU A 164 4.74 -4.86 3.44
CA LEU A 164 5.91 -5.74 3.29
C LEU A 164 5.73 -7.07 4.04
N PHE A 165 5.14 -7.04 5.24
CA PHE A 165 4.85 -8.23 6.02
C PHE A 165 3.78 -9.11 5.37
N SER A 166 2.69 -8.52 4.88
CA SER A 166 1.61 -9.23 4.17
C SER A 166 2.17 -9.96 2.96
N ASP A 167 2.93 -9.28 2.12
CA ASP A 167 3.50 -9.83 0.90
C ASP A 167 4.63 -10.82 1.18
N GLY A 168 5.40 -10.60 2.25
CA GLY A 168 6.38 -11.57 2.71
C GLY A 168 5.74 -12.87 3.17
N LEU A 169 4.54 -12.81 3.76
CA LEU A 169 3.77 -14.00 4.13
C LEU A 169 3.20 -14.70 2.89
N ILE A 170 2.76 -13.96 1.87
CA ILE A 170 2.39 -14.52 0.55
C ILE A 170 3.58 -15.24 -0.07
N ALA A 171 4.76 -14.60 -0.13
CA ALA A 171 5.97 -15.20 -0.67
C ALA A 171 6.40 -16.47 0.10
N ALA A 172 6.22 -16.48 1.42
CA ALA A 172 6.49 -17.66 2.24
C ALA A 172 5.53 -18.83 1.97
N ARG A 173 4.28 -18.56 1.61
CA ARG A 173 3.31 -19.61 1.23
C ARG A 173 3.60 -20.19 -0.13
N ILE A 174 3.83 -19.33 -1.13
CA ILE A 174 4.20 -19.75 -2.49
C ILE A 174 5.48 -20.59 -2.47
N ALA A 175 6.35 -20.38 -1.48
CA ALA A 175 7.57 -21.16 -1.30
C ALA A 175 7.41 -22.39 -0.38
N ASP A 176 6.19 -22.83 -0.11
CA ASP A 176 5.85 -23.98 0.77
C ASP A 176 6.44 -23.89 2.19
N ARG A 177 6.69 -22.68 2.71
CA ARG A 177 7.26 -22.48 4.06
C ARG A 177 6.23 -22.28 5.14
N VAL A 178 5.04 -21.89 4.73
CA VAL A 178 3.86 -21.69 5.58
C VAL A 178 2.69 -22.38 4.86
N PRO A 179 1.77 -23.03 5.58
CA PRO A 179 0.62 -23.67 4.95
C PRO A 179 -0.17 -22.70 4.08
N GLU A 180 -0.31 -23.03 2.80
CA GLU A 180 -0.98 -22.20 1.81
C GLU A 180 -2.50 -22.16 2.04
N GLU A 181 -3.11 -23.32 2.30
CA GLU A 181 -4.56 -23.50 2.48
C GLU A 181 -5.08 -23.11 3.87
N SER A 182 -4.28 -22.43 4.70
CA SER A 182 -4.74 -22.03 6.03
C SER A 182 -5.65 -20.80 5.96
N ALA A 183 -6.94 -20.97 6.30
CA ALA A 183 -7.88 -19.87 6.46
C ALA A 183 -7.37 -18.79 7.45
N PHE A 184 -6.76 -19.22 8.57
CA PHE A 184 -6.12 -18.28 9.52
C PHE A 184 -4.95 -17.55 8.88
N GLY A 185 -4.18 -18.26 8.05
CA GLY A 185 -3.17 -17.64 7.22
C GLY A 185 -3.77 -16.53 6.34
N ASN A 186 -4.76 -16.84 5.51
CA ASN A 186 -5.39 -15.88 4.60
C ASN A 186 -5.95 -14.68 5.38
N PHE A 187 -6.53 -14.92 6.54
CA PHE A 187 -6.98 -13.87 7.45
C PHE A 187 -5.84 -12.93 7.87
N VAL A 188 -4.68 -13.45 8.28
CA VAL A 188 -3.53 -12.61 8.69
C VAL A 188 -2.98 -11.78 7.52
N VAL A 189 -2.90 -12.36 6.31
CA VAL A 189 -2.49 -11.64 5.09
C VAL A 189 -3.45 -10.49 4.83
N MET A 190 -4.76 -10.76 4.79
CA MET A 190 -5.76 -9.75 4.47
C MET A 190 -5.91 -8.68 5.56
N LEU A 191 -5.77 -9.04 6.84
CA LEU A 191 -5.77 -8.07 7.93
C LEU A 191 -4.60 -7.10 7.81
N THR A 192 -3.39 -7.63 7.59
CA THR A 192 -2.18 -6.80 7.46
C THR A 192 -2.20 -5.96 6.18
N TYR A 193 -2.72 -6.50 5.08
CA TYR A 193 -2.94 -5.76 3.83
C TYR A 193 -3.95 -4.61 3.99
N ALA A 194 -5.12 -4.87 4.57
CA ALA A 194 -6.14 -3.85 4.79
C ALA A 194 -5.64 -2.72 5.70
N LEU A 195 -4.92 -3.07 6.77
CA LEU A 195 -4.28 -2.09 7.64
C LEU A 195 -3.18 -1.31 6.91
N ALA A 196 -2.39 -1.97 6.05
CA ALA A 196 -1.38 -1.32 5.23
C ALA A 196 -2.00 -0.25 4.32
N LEU A 197 -3.03 -0.61 3.55
CA LEU A 197 -3.77 0.32 2.71
C LEU A 197 -4.33 1.50 3.52
N PHE A 198 -4.95 1.22 4.66
CA PHE A 198 -5.52 2.25 5.52
C PHE A 198 -4.45 3.22 6.05
N PHE A 199 -3.39 2.71 6.66
CA PHE A 199 -2.35 3.54 7.28
C PHE A 199 -1.58 4.36 6.24
N LEU A 200 -1.23 3.76 5.11
CA LEU A 200 -0.50 4.44 4.05
C LEU A 200 -1.35 5.55 3.43
N THR A 201 -2.60 5.26 3.09
CA THR A 201 -3.56 6.21 2.50
C THR A 201 -3.83 7.39 3.44
N THR A 202 -4.18 7.09 4.70
CA THR A 202 -4.53 8.13 5.67
C THR A 202 -3.33 8.99 6.06
N ALA A 203 -2.14 8.41 6.19
CA ALA A 203 -0.92 9.17 6.46
C ALA A 203 -0.58 10.14 5.34
N ILE A 204 -0.64 9.69 4.08
CA ILE A 204 -0.35 10.52 2.90
C ILE A 204 -1.34 11.69 2.82
N VAL A 205 -2.64 11.43 2.92
CA VAL A 205 -3.67 12.48 2.86
C VAL A 205 -3.51 13.49 4.00
N GLN A 206 -3.29 13.04 5.24
CA GLN A 206 -3.09 13.92 6.38
C GLN A 206 -1.80 14.75 6.28
N LYS A 207 -0.74 14.18 5.70
CA LYS A 207 0.51 14.90 5.47
C LYS A 207 0.32 16.02 4.46
N GLU A 208 -0.31 15.74 3.31
CA GLU A 208 -0.60 16.75 2.30
C GLU A 208 -1.54 17.84 2.83
N ALA A 209 -2.57 17.48 3.61
CA ALA A 209 -3.45 18.45 4.25
C ALA A 209 -2.68 19.40 5.20
N ARG A 210 -1.76 18.87 6.01
CA ARG A 210 -0.90 19.67 6.90
C ARG A 210 0.06 20.56 6.11
N SER A 211 0.70 20.05 5.07
CA SER A 211 1.60 20.83 4.21
C SER A 211 0.88 21.99 3.52
N ARG A 212 -0.37 21.81 3.09
CA ARG A 212 -1.20 22.89 2.55
C ARG A 212 -1.56 23.94 3.60
N ALA A 213 -1.96 23.50 4.79
CA ALA A 213 -2.32 24.42 5.88
C ALA A 213 -1.13 25.28 6.35
N ALA A 214 0.09 24.71 6.33
CA ALA A 214 1.31 25.43 6.68
C ALA A 214 1.76 26.42 5.60
N THR A 215 1.28 26.28 4.36
CA THR A 215 1.60 27.19 3.25
C THR A 215 0.51 28.26 3.17
N THR A 216 0.53 29.24 4.08
CA THR A 216 -0.32 30.44 4.02
C THR A 216 0.16 31.36 2.90
N GLY A 217 -0.25 31.04 1.67
CA GLY A 217 0.11 31.76 0.45
C GLY A 217 0.14 30.80 -0.72
N LEU A 218 -0.68 31.05 -1.73
CA LEU A 218 -0.61 30.31 -3.00
C LEU A 218 0.74 30.65 -3.66
N ASP A 219 1.78 29.90 -3.34
CA ASP A 219 2.99 29.88 -4.15
C ASP A 219 2.66 29.09 -5.42
N ALA A 220 2.16 29.81 -6.43
CA ALA A 220 1.76 29.27 -7.73
C ALA A 220 2.91 28.57 -8.48
N THR A 221 4.16 28.73 -8.00
CA THR A 221 5.34 28.12 -8.60
C THR A 221 5.63 26.72 -8.06
N ARG A 222 5.03 26.30 -6.94
CA ARG A 222 5.16 24.93 -6.43
C ARG A 222 4.19 24.00 -7.16
N PRO A 223 4.67 22.99 -7.91
CA PRO A 223 3.80 21.97 -8.47
C PRO A 223 3.07 21.25 -7.33
N THR A 224 1.74 21.33 -7.32
CA THR A 224 0.95 20.50 -6.40
C THR A 224 0.57 19.22 -7.13
N ASP A 225 0.86 18.06 -6.52
CA ASP A 225 0.43 16.75 -7.06
C ASP A 225 -1.09 16.53 -6.90
N CYS A 226 -1.82 17.58 -6.54
CA CYS A 226 -3.16 17.55 -5.98
C CYS A 226 -4.15 18.21 -6.94
N TRP A 227 -5.44 17.98 -6.70
CA TRP A 227 -6.48 18.48 -7.60
C TRP A 227 -6.52 20.01 -7.62
N PRO A 228 -6.63 20.65 -8.81
CA PRO A 228 -6.87 22.07 -8.94
C PRO A 228 -8.12 22.45 -8.16
N LYS A 229 -8.05 23.52 -7.37
CA LYS A 229 -9.25 24.13 -6.80
C LYS A 229 -9.84 25.05 -7.85
N LEU A 230 -11.10 24.84 -8.22
CA LEU A 230 -11.85 25.89 -8.91
C LEU A 230 -11.97 27.10 -7.95
N PRO A 231 -11.90 28.33 -8.44
CA PRO A 231 -12.15 29.51 -7.61
C PRO A 231 -13.52 29.32 -6.96
N THR A 232 -13.58 29.43 -5.64
CA THR A 232 -14.89 29.60 -4.97
C THR A 232 -15.42 30.95 -5.43
N GLU A 233 -16.48 30.96 -6.22
CA GLU A 233 -17.22 32.18 -6.49
C GLU A 233 -17.61 32.77 -5.13
N THR A 234 -16.98 33.89 -4.80
CA THR A 234 -17.40 34.72 -3.68
C THR A 234 -18.73 35.34 -4.08
N ALA A 235 -19.83 34.72 -3.64
CA ALA A 235 -21.16 35.32 -3.63
C ALA A 235 -21.34 36.17 -2.36
#